data_AF-A0A2N2VHU0-F1
#
_entry.id   AF-A0A2N2VHU0-F1
#
_cell.length_a   1.000
_cell.length_b   1.000
_cell.length_c   1.000
_cell.angle_alpha   90.00
_cell.angle_beta   90.00
_cell.angle_gamma   90.00
#
_symmetry.space_group_name_H-M   'P 1'
#
loop_
_entity.id
_entity.type
_entity.pdbx_description
1 polymer ?
#
loop_
_entity_poly.entity_id
_entity_poly.type
_entity_poly.pdbx_seq_one_letter_code
_entity_poly.pdbx_strand_id
1 'polypeptide(L)'
;MARHYTVYLNRDRFPKRAGLQAAIKALGFKLTLEEDYVPFISSGYLPCTLNGEDAGFTLRFHTTDGINGRDGAATLQWSGDPREQASAIMVAAALAHEFGALVHDADGRESSIEAMLAEAEKIFAELN
;
A
#
# COMPACT_ATOMS: atom_id res chain seq x y z
N MET A 1 -1.48 -14.01 13.03
CA MET A 1 -0.67 -12.77 13.09
C MET A 1 -1.25 -11.79 12.09
N ALA A 2 -1.28 -10.50 12.43
CA ALA A 2 -1.68 -9.47 11.49
C ALA A 2 -0.68 -9.42 10.32
N ARG A 3 -1.16 -9.64 9.10
CA ARG A 3 -0.35 -9.53 7.89
C ARG A 3 -0.24 -8.06 7.55
N HIS A 4 0.98 -7.59 7.34
CA HIS A 4 1.21 -6.19 7.02
C HIS A 4 2.48 -6.03 6.18
N TYR A 5 2.50 -4.93 5.44
CA TYR A 5 3.70 -4.37 4.85
C TYR A 5 4.02 -3.05 5.52
N THR A 6 5.31 -2.78 5.70
CA THR A 6 5.78 -1.46 6.08
C THR A 6 6.51 -0.84 4.90
N VAL A 7 5.98 0.28 4.41
CA VAL A 7 6.59 1.07 3.34
C VAL A 7 7.41 2.20 3.96
N TYR A 8 8.60 2.47 3.43
CA TYR A 8 9.48 3.55 3.85
C TYR A 8 9.73 4.50 2.70
N LEU A 9 9.62 5.80 2.98
CA LEU A 9 9.89 6.92 2.06
C LEU A 9 10.35 8.13 2.89
N ASN A 10 10.95 9.13 2.24
CA ASN A 10 11.06 10.42 2.90
C ASN A 10 9.65 10.96 3.16
N ARG A 11 9.44 11.56 4.34
CA ARG A 11 8.13 12.03 4.79
C ARG A 11 7.46 12.97 3.78
N ASP A 12 8.25 13.83 3.15
CA ASP A 12 7.81 14.80 2.13
C ASP A 12 7.57 14.17 0.74
N ARG A 13 8.01 12.93 0.54
CA ARG A 13 7.84 12.15 -0.70
C ARG A 13 6.61 11.27 -0.71
N PHE A 14 5.89 11.14 0.40
CA PHE A 14 4.59 10.46 0.39
C PHE A 14 3.61 11.22 -0.49
N PRO A 15 3.07 10.58 -1.54
CA PRO A 15 2.18 11.24 -2.48
C PRO A 15 0.86 11.64 -1.82
N LYS A 16 0.22 12.69 -2.31
CA LYS A 16 -1.20 12.94 -2.04
C LYS A 16 -2.07 11.91 -2.77
N ARG A 17 -3.35 11.77 -2.38
CA ARG A 17 -4.31 10.83 -3.00
C ARG A 17 -4.26 10.83 -4.53
N ALA A 18 -4.29 12.00 -5.16
CA ALA A 18 -4.28 12.10 -6.62
C ALA A 18 -3.03 11.48 -7.26
N GLY A 19 -1.85 11.68 -6.65
CA GLY A 19 -0.60 11.09 -7.12
C GLY A 19 -0.57 9.58 -6.91
N LEU A 20 -1.01 9.11 -5.74
CA LEU A 20 -1.08 7.67 -5.46
C LEU A 20 -2.10 6.96 -6.37
N GLN A 21 -3.28 7.56 -6.58
CA GLN A 21 -4.31 7.03 -7.46
C GLN A 21 -3.83 6.94 -8.92
N ALA A 22 -3.03 7.91 -9.37
CA ALA A 22 -2.44 7.88 -10.70
C ALA A 22 -1.42 6.73 -10.83
N ALA A 23 -0.58 6.52 -9.82
CA ALA A 23 0.38 5.40 -9.80
C ALA A 23 -0.33 4.03 -9.81
N ILE A 24 -1.37 3.87 -9.00
CA ILE A 24 -2.20 2.65 -8.99
C ILE A 24 -2.79 2.37 -10.38
N LYS A 25 -3.33 3.40 -11.04
CA LYS A 25 -3.88 3.28 -12.39
C LYS A 25 -2.82 2.97 -13.44
N ALA A 26 -1.61 3.53 -13.31
CA ALA A 26 -0.50 3.28 -14.22
C ALA A 26 -0.03 1.82 -14.20
N LEU A 27 -0.17 1.15 -13.05
CA LEU A 27 0.07 -0.28 -12.89
C LEU A 27 -1.09 -1.16 -13.38
N GLY A 28 -2.17 -0.57 -13.92
CA GLY A 28 -3.33 -1.31 -14.42
C GLY A 28 -4.27 -1.83 -13.33
N PHE A 29 -4.05 -1.48 -12.07
CA PHE A 29 -4.88 -1.94 -10.97
C PHE A 29 -6.25 -1.25 -10.96
N LYS A 30 -7.30 -2.05 -10.82
CA LYS A 30 -8.69 -1.58 -10.68
C LYS A 30 -9.01 -1.20 -9.23
N LEU A 31 -8.12 -0.46 -8.58
CA LEU A 31 -8.27 -0.01 -7.20
C LEU A 31 -8.50 1.50 -7.16
N THR A 32 -9.52 1.94 -6.42
CA THR A 32 -9.83 3.36 -6.20
C THR A 32 -9.77 3.68 -4.70
N LEU A 33 -8.91 4.64 -4.33
CA LEU A 33 -8.77 5.12 -2.96
C LEU A 33 -9.85 6.16 -2.64
N GLU A 34 -10.39 6.14 -1.43
CA GLU A 34 -11.31 7.18 -0.96
C GLU A 34 -10.62 8.53 -0.68
N GLU A 35 -11.42 9.59 -0.59
CA GLU A 35 -10.94 10.97 -0.37
C GLU A 35 -10.19 11.16 0.96
N ASP A 36 -10.45 10.27 1.92
CA ASP A 36 -9.89 10.30 3.27
C ASP A 36 -8.39 9.98 3.32
N TYR A 37 -7.74 9.65 2.21
CA TYR A 37 -6.29 9.46 2.14
C TYR A 37 -5.54 10.81 2.18
N VAL A 38 -4.89 11.07 3.31
CA VAL A 38 -4.04 12.23 3.56
C VAL A 38 -2.79 11.76 4.32
N PRO A 39 -1.59 11.84 3.72
CA PRO A 39 -0.35 11.39 4.36
C PRO A 39 -0.16 12.03 5.74
N PHE A 40 0.20 11.21 6.73
CA PHE A 40 0.45 11.62 8.12
C PHE A 40 -0.73 12.26 8.87
N ILE A 41 -1.92 12.29 8.29
CA ILE A 41 -3.17 12.70 8.96
C ILE A 41 -4.11 11.51 9.08
N SER A 42 -4.26 10.73 8.01
CA SER A 42 -5.10 9.53 8.03
C SER A 42 -4.46 8.43 8.86
N SER A 43 -5.26 7.79 9.71
CA SER A 43 -4.83 6.65 10.51
C SER A 43 -6.04 5.77 10.81
N GLY A 44 -5.90 4.46 10.61
CA GLY A 44 -6.97 3.49 10.83
C GLY A 44 -7.38 2.82 9.53
N TYR A 45 -8.61 2.31 9.49
CA TYR A 45 -9.15 1.66 8.30
C TYR A 45 -9.38 2.69 7.20
N LEU A 46 -8.78 2.46 6.03
CA LEU A 46 -8.98 3.23 4.81
C LEU A 46 -9.85 2.40 3.86
N PRO A 47 -11.13 2.77 3.68
CA PRO A 47 -11.98 2.15 2.67
C PRO A 47 -11.43 2.41 1.27
N CYS A 48 -11.69 1.48 0.36
CA CYS A 48 -11.36 1.63 -1.06
C CYS A 48 -12.26 0.73 -1.90
N THR A 49 -12.39 1.05 -3.18
CA THR A 49 -13.13 0.21 -4.13
C THR A 49 -12.16 -0.63 -4.96
N LEU A 50 -12.27 -1.96 -4.91
CA LEU A 50 -11.49 -2.89 -5.72
C LEU A 50 -12.41 -3.55 -6.76
N ASN A 51 -12.16 -3.29 -8.05
CA ASN A 51 -12.96 -3.81 -9.18
C ASN A 51 -14.47 -3.55 -9.07
N GLY A 52 -14.86 -2.44 -8.45
CA GLY A 52 -16.27 -2.10 -8.22
C GLY A 52 -16.87 -2.68 -6.94
N GLU A 53 -16.10 -3.47 -6.18
CA GLU A 53 -16.51 -3.98 -4.88
C GLU A 53 -15.91 -3.19 -3.72
N ASP A 54 -16.61 -3.19 -2.59
CA ASP A 54 -16.12 -2.61 -1.34
C ASP A 54 -14.96 -3.43 -0.77
N ALA A 55 -13.92 -2.71 -0.35
CA ALA A 55 -12.68 -3.24 0.21
C ALA A 55 -12.05 -2.21 1.15
N GLY A 56 -10.86 -2.51 1.67
CA GLY A 56 -10.10 -1.56 2.45
C GLY A 56 -8.87 -2.18 3.06
N PHE A 57 -8.11 -1.38 3.79
CA PHE A 57 -6.98 -1.87 4.58
C PHE A 57 -6.69 -0.87 5.69
N THR A 58 -6.03 -1.33 6.74
CA THR A 58 -5.59 -0.43 7.81
C THR A 58 -4.30 0.26 7.39
N LEU A 59 -4.28 1.58 7.44
CA LEU A 59 -3.13 2.42 7.14
C LEU A 59 -2.71 3.20 8.39
N ARG A 60 -1.42 3.17 8.72
CA ARG A 60 -0.85 3.97 9.81
C ARG A 60 0.49 4.56 9.41
N PHE A 61 0.55 5.88 9.29
CA PHE A 61 1.80 6.61 9.12
C PHE A 61 2.55 6.74 10.44
N HIS A 62 3.87 6.74 10.36
CA HIS A 62 4.76 7.00 11.49
C HIS A 62 6.10 7.54 10.97
N THR A 63 6.85 8.20 11.86
CA THR A 63 8.22 8.63 11.60
C THR A 63 9.20 7.56 12.08
N THR A 64 10.37 7.49 11.47
CA THR A 64 11.45 6.58 11.87
C THR A 64 12.75 7.38 12.04
N ASP A 65 13.75 6.78 12.71
CA ASP A 65 15.10 7.38 12.83
C ASP A 65 15.91 7.32 11.52
N GLY A 66 15.28 6.93 10.41
CA GLY A 66 15.90 6.81 9.09
C GLY A 66 16.25 5.37 8.74
N ILE A 67 15.46 4.75 7.86
CA ILE A 67 15.84 3.48 7.21
C ILE A 67 16.33 3.76 5.79
N ASN A 68 17.60 3.49 5.51
CA ASN A 68 18.23 3.84 4.23
C ASN A 68 17.97 5.29 3.81
N GLY A 69 18.08 6.23 4.76
CA GLY A 69 17.84 7.66 4.55
C GLY A 69 16.38 8.11 4.52
N ARG A 70 15.42 7.21 4.76
CA ARG A 70 13.97 7.49 4.74
C ARG A 70 13.42 7.67 6.15
N ASP A 71 12.91 8.87 6.45
CA ASP A 71 12.42 9.29 7.77
C ASP A 71 10.89 9.12 7.97
N GLY A 72 10.18 8.70 6.92
CA GLY A 72 8.76 8.40 6.94
C GLY A 72 8.48 6.92 6.70
N ALA A 73 7.44 6.41 7.34
CA ALA A 73 6.95 5.06 7.13
C ALA A 73 5.42 5.00 7.16
N ALA A 74 4.86 3.99 6.51
CA ALA A 74 3.46 3.63 6.66
C ALA A 74 3.31 2.12 6.79
N THR A 75 2.50 1.67 7.74
CA THR A 75 2.10 0.27 7.86
C THR A 75 0.77 0.09 7.14
N LEU A 76 0.72 -0.84 6.20
CA LEU A 76 -0.46 -1.30 5.48
C LEU A 76 -0.80 -2.70 6.00
N GLN A 77 -1.87 -2.81 6.75
CA GLN A 77 -2.28 -4.05 7.41
C GLN A 77 -3.62 -4.51 6.85
N TRP A 78 -3.76 -5.82 6.67
CA TRP A 78 -4.99 -6.47 6.25
C TRP A 78 -5.30 -7.67 7.15
N SER A 79 -6.54 -8.15 7.07
CA SER A 79 -7.01 -9.32 7.79
C SER A 79 -6.97 -10.57 6.89
N GLY A 80 -7.97 -11.45 7.01
CA GLY A 80 -8.10 -12.64 6.17
C GLY A 80 -8.87 -12.41 4.87
N ASP A 81 -9.50 -11.23 4.66
CA ASP A 81 -10.22 -10.94 3.42
C ASP A 81 -9.21 -10.73 2.26
N PRO A 82 -9.29 -11.52 1.18
CA PRO A 82 -8.37 -11.40 0.05
C PRO A 82 -8.45 -10.04 -0.66
N ARG A 83 -9.59 -9.33 -0.61
CA ARG A 83 -9.73 -7.98 -1.18
C ARG A 83 -8.95 -6.96 -0.36
N GLU A 84 -8.92 -7.10 0.96
CA GLU A 84 -8.07 -6.25 1.81
C GLU A 84 -6.59 -6.52 1.53
N GLN A 85 -6.22 -7.79 1.38
CA GLN A 85 -4.86 -8.18 1.02
C GLN A 85 -4.44 -7.59 -0.33
N ALA A 86 -5.24 -7.79 -1.38
CA ALA A 86 -4.96 -7.26 -2.71
C ALA A 86 -4.82 -5.73 -2.68
N SER A 87 -5.73 -5.04 -1.99
CA SER A 87 -5.71 -3.57 -1.88
C SER A 87 -4.45 -3.06 -1.19
N ALA A 88 -4.06 -3.66 -0.06
CA ALA A 88 -2.84 -3.28 0.65
C ALA A 88 -1.57 -3.51 -0.19
N ILE A 89 -1.47 -4.65 -0.88
CA ILE A 89 -0.31 -4.98 -1.72
C ILE A 89 -0.26 -4.06 -2.94
N MET A 90 -1.38 -3.80 -3.61
CA MET A 90 -1.44 -2.89 -4.77
C MET A 90 -0.97 -1.47 -4.40
N VAL A 91 -1.37 -0.97 -3.22
CA VAL A 91 -0.91 0.33 -2.73
C VAL A 91 0.57 0.33 -2.39
N ALA A 92 1.07 -0.70 -1.72
CA ALA A 92 2.50 -0.85 -1.43
C ALA A 92 3.34 -0.91 -2.71
N ALA A 93 2.89 -1.69 -3.70
CA ALA A 93 3.53 -1.80 -5.00
C ALA A 93 3.54 -0.48 -5.77
N ALA A 94 2.42 0.27 -5.76
CA ALA A 94 2.36 1.60 -6.37
C ALA A 94 3.33 2.59 -5.72
N LEU A 95 3.44 2.57 -4.37
CA LEU A 95 4.41 3.39 -3.64
C LEU A 95 5.85 3.01 -3.97
N ALA A 96 6.14 1.71 -4.07
CA ALA A 96 7.47 1.21 -4.41
C ALA A 96 7.86 1.59 -5.84
N HIS A 97 6.98 1.31 -6.81
CA HIS A 97 7.23 1.50 -8.23
C HIS A 97 7.37 2.97 -8.63
N GLU A 98 6.42 3.83 -8.25
CA GLU A 98 6.39 5.22 -8.73
C GLU A 98 7.21 6.16 -7.85
N PHE A 99 7.25 5.90 -6.54
CA PHE A 99 7.83 6.83 -5.57
C PHE A 99 9.16 6.35 -4.96
N GLY A 100 9.60 5.12 -5.28
CA GLY A 100 10.85 4.55 -4.78
C GLY A 100 10.78 4.09 -3.33
N ALA A 101 9.59 3.71 -2.87
CA ALA A 101 9.40 3.20 -1.51
C ALA A 101 10.15 1.87 -1.32
N LEU A 102 10.78 1.73 -0.16
CA LEU A 102 11.29 0.45 0.32
C LEU A 102 10.14 -0.27 1.03
N VAL A 103 9.90 -1.54 0.74
CA VAL A 103 8.78 -2.29 1.35
C VAL A 103 9.31 -3.50 2.09
N HIS A 104 8.97 -3.61 3.36
CA HIS A 104 9.28 -4.78 4.18
C HIS A 104 8.01 -5.57 4.52
N ASP A 105 8.12 -6.89 4.54
CA ASP A 105 7.10 -7.78 5.06
C ASP A 105 6.99 -7.74 6.59
N ALA A 106 6.07 -8.51 7.16
CA ALA A 106 5.86 -8.59 8.60
C ALA A 106 7.04 -9.21 9.37
N ASP A 107 7.94 -9.92 8.68
CA ASP A 107 9.18 -10.46 9.24
C ASP A 107 10.37 -9.49 9.06
N GLY A 108 10.13 -8.30 8.50
CA GLY A 108 11.14 -7.28 8.24
C GLY A 108 12.00 -7.55 6.99
N ARG A 109 11.61 -8.50 6.12
CA ARG A 109 12.32 -8.79 4.88
C ARG A 109 11.87 -7.86 3.77
N GLU A 110 12.82 -7.34 3.01
CA GLU A 110 12.52 -6.52 1.84
C GLU A 110 11.76 -7.32 0.77
N SER A 111 10.66 -6.75 0.29
CA SER A 111 9.82 -7.31 -0.77
C SER A 111 10.13 -6.59 -2.09
N SER A 112 10.42 -7.34 -3.14
CA SER A 112 10.66 -6.76 -4.47
C SER A 112 9.35 -6.31 -5.12
N ILE A 113 9.42 -5.29 -5.96
CA ILE A 113 8.27 -4.79 -6.72
C ILE A 113 7.65 -5.92 -7.55
N GLU A 114 8.48 -6.69 -8.24
CA GLU A 114 8.05 -7.83 -9.08
C GLU A 114 7.26 -8.86 -8.28
N ALA A 115 7.73 -9.22 -7.08
CA ALA A 115 7.03 -10.16 -6.21
C ALA A 115 5.68 -9.62 -5.74
N MET A 116 5.62 -8.34 -5.37
CA MET A 116 4.37 -7.69 -4.95
C MET A 116 3.35 -7.59 -6.09
N LEU A 117 3.80 -7.24 -7.30
CA LEU A 117 2.93 -7.19 -8.48
C LEU A 117 2.36 -8.59 -8.80
N ALA A 118 3.22 -9.61 -8.82
CA ALA A 118 2.80 -10.99 -9.06
C ALA A 118 1.82 -11.51 -7.99
N GLU A 119 2.05 -11.17 -6.72
CA GLU A 119 1.13 -11.52 -5.63
C GLU A 119 -0.21 -10.79 -5.76
N ALA A 120 -0.21 -9.48 -6.04
CA ALA A 120 -1.43 -8.70 -6.24
C ALA A 120 -2.26 -9.25 -7.41
N GLU A 121 -1.63 -9.56 -8.54
CA GLU A 121 -2.30 -10.14 -9.71
C GLU A 121 -2.88 -11.52 -9.41
N LYS A 122 -2.13 -12.38 -8.71
CA LYS A 122 -2.60 -13.71 -8.33
C LYS A 122 -3.85 -13.63 -7.45
N ILE A 123 -3.82 -12.82 -6.40
CA ILE A 123 -4.96 -12.67 -5.49
C ILE A 123 -6.15 -12.07 -6.22
N PHE A 124 -5.90 -11.07 -7.07
CA PHE A 124 -6.94 -10.46 -7.87
C PHE A 124 -7.60 -11.44 -8.86
N ALA A 125 -6.83 -12.36 -9.44
CA ALA A 125 -7.36 -13.41 -10.30
C ALA A 125 -8.22 -14.42 -9.53
N GLU A 126 -7.89 -14.71 -8.26
CA GLU A 126 -8.66 -15.61 -7.38
C GLU A 126 -9.98 -15.00 -6.88
N LEU A 127 -10.17 -13.69 -7.05
CA LEU A 127 -11.38 -12.95 -6.67
C LEU A 127 -12.48 -12.95 -7.77
N ASN A 128 -12.19 -13.44 -8.98
CA ASN A 128 -13.13 -13.53 -10.10
C ASN A 128 -13.47 -14.99 -10.43
#